data_AF-A0A6N6MJA9-F1
#
_entry.id   AF-A0A6N6MJA9-F1
#
_cell.length_a   1.000
_cell.length_b   1.000
_cell.length_c   1.000
_cell.angle_alpha   90.00
_cell.angle_beta   90.00
_cell.angle_gamma   90.00
#
_symmetry.space_group_name_H-M   'P 1'
#
loop_
_entity.id
_entity.type
_entity.pdbx_description
1 polymer ?
#
loop_
_entity_poly.entity_id
_entity_poly.type
_entity_poly.pdbx_seq_one_letter_code
_entity_poly.pdbx_strand_id
1 'polypeptide(L)'
;MRSEAAELTYLRAAAEVLRQAGRPLSAPEIVDRALADGLLPNATTAKTPQKSMQARLSMHILRKGSQSTFVRTSAGRFQLRASLKAVDERPIESFDRNMHRERA
;
A
#
# COMPACT_ATOMS: atom_id res chain seq x y z
N MET A 1 15.79 -16.13 12.88
CA MET A 1 14.91 -16.35 11.71
C MET A 1 13.47 -15.84 11.95
N ARG A 2 13.26 -14.55 12.31
CA ARG A 2 11.92 -14.02 12.65
C ARG A 2 11.33 -12.98 11.66
N SER A 3 11.97 -12.76 10.51
CA SER A 3 11.63 -11.60 9.66
C SER A 3 10.70 -11.89 8.47
N GLU A 4 10.58 -13.14 8.01
CA GLU A 4 9.70 -13.49 6.87
C GLU A 4 8.20 -13.48 7.21
N ALA A 5 7.82 -13.95 8.40
CA ALA A 5 6.42 -13.99 8.82
C ALA A 5 5.81 -12.58 8.84
N ALA A 6 6.57 -11.61 9.35
CA ALA A 6 6.18 -10.21 9.31
C ALA A 6 6.15 -9.65 7.88
N GLU A 7 6.97 -10.14 6.94
CA GLU A 7 6.91 -9.70 5.54
C GLU A 7 5.58 -10.11 4.91
N LEU A 8 5.19 -11.36 5.10
CA LEU A 8 3.89 -11.86 4.69
C LEU A 8 2.73 -11.09 5.33
N THR A 9 2.80 -10.75 6.63
CA THR A 9 1.73 -9.98 7.29
C THR A 9 1.55 -8.60 6.67
N TYR A 10 2.64 -7.87 6.39
CA TYR A 10 2.55 -6.52 5.83
C TYR A 10 2.02 -6.53 4.40
N LEU A 11 2.48 -7.47 3.58
CA LEU A 11 1.98 -7.61 2.21
C LEU A 11 0.52 -8.04 2.19
N ARG A 12 0.12 -8.99 3.05
CA ARG A 12 -1.29 -9.40 3.16
C ARG A 12 -2.19 -8.26 3.62
N ALA A 13 -1.79 -7.54 4.67
CA ALA A 13 -2.56 -6.39 5.15
C ALA A 13 -2.68 -5.31 4.07
N ALA A 14 -1.59 -5.02 3.36
CA ALA A 14 -1.61 -4.08 2.25
C ALA A 14 -2.55 -4.54 1.12
N ALA A 15 -2.57 -5.84 0.81
CA ALA A 15 -3.47 -6.38 -0.20
C ALA A 15 -4.93 -6.22 0.20
N GLU A 16 -5.30 -6.57 1.43
CA GLU A 16 -6.68 -6.42 1.91
C GLU A 16 -7.12 -4.96 1.93
N VAL A 17 -6.29 -4.05 2.45
CA VAL A 17 -6.62 -2.62 2.48
C VAL A 17 -6.79 -2.04 1.08
N LEU A 18 -5.89 -2.38 0.15
CA LEU A 18 -5.99 -1.91 -1.24
C LEU A 18 -7.20 -2.53 -1.96
N ARG A 19 -7.54 -3.78 -1.66
CA ARG A 19 -8.73 -4.47 -2.19
C ARG A 19 -10.01 -3.78 -1.73
N GLN A 20 -10.10 -3.46 -0.44
CA GLN A 20 -11.25 -2.77 0.14
C GLN A 20 -11.36 -1.33 -0.34
N ALA A 21 -10.23 -0.63 -0.46
CA ALA A 21 -10.23 0.76 -0.91
C ALA A 21 -10.54 0.92 -2.40
N GLY A 22 -10.20 -0.07 -3.24
CA GLY A 22 -10.41 -0.04 -4.68
C GLY A 22 -9.61 1.02 -5.45
N ARG A 23 -8.82 1.85 -4.74
CA ARG A 23 -8.08 2.99 -5.29
C ARG A 23 -6.59 2.92 -4.93
N PRO A 24 -5.71 3.61 -5.67
CA PRO A 24 -4.32 3.79 -5.27
C PRO A 24 -4.20 4.48 -3.91
N LEU A 25 -3.50 3.85 -2.98
CA LEU A 25 -3.23 4.40 -1.65
C LEU A 25 -1.73 4.58 -1.42
N SER A 26 -1.37 5.53 -0.57
CA SER A 26 0.00 5.70 -0.13
C SER A 26 0.37 4.71 0.99
N ALA A 27 1.66 4.38 1.13
CA ALA A 27 2.14 3.52 2.22
C ALA A 27 1.65 3.93 3.63
N PRO A 28 1.66 5.22 4.04
CA PRO A 28 1.11 5.63 5.33
C PRO A 28 -0.39 5.39 5.44
N GLU A 29 -1.19 5.66 4.40
CA GLU A 29 -2.63 5.38 4.42
C GLU A 29 -2.92 3.88 4.54
N ILE A 30 -2.13 3.04 3.85
CA ILE A 30 -2.30 1.58 3.92
C ILE A 30 -2.03 1.09 5.35
N VAL A 31 -0.98 1.61 6.00
CA VAL A 31 -0.66 1.26 7.39
C VAL A 31 -1.76 1.73 8.33
N ASP A 32 -2.23 2.97 8.19
CA ASP A 32 -3.27 3.54 9.03
C ASP A 32 -4.56 2.70 8.98
N ARG A 33 -5.01 2.38 7.76
CA ARG A 33 -6.19 1.52 7.56
C ARG A 33 -5.97 0.10 8.07
N ALA A 34 -4.80 -0.48 7.81
CA ALA A 34 -4.49 -1.83 8.29
C ALA A 34 -4.39 -1.90 9.82
N LEU A 35 -4.00 -0.82 10.50
CA LEU A 35 -4.04 -0.71 11.95
C LEU A 35 -5.48 -0.55 12.45
N ALA A 36 -6.28 0.30 11.79
CA ALA A 36 -7.70 0.47 12.10
C ALA A 36 -8.50 -0.83 11.95
N ASP A 37 -8.19 -1.64 10.93
CA ASP A 37 -8.80 -2.95 10.68
C ASP A 37 -8.19 -4.09 11.51
N GLY A 38 -7.17 -3.82 12.33
CA GLY A 38 -6.49 -4.84 13.14
C GLY A 38 -5.69 -5.87 12.33
N LEU A 39 -5.39 -5.59 11.06
CA LEU A 39 -4.65 -6.47 10.14
C LEU A 39 -3.12 -6.42 10.37
N LEU A 40 -2.64 -5.41 11.10
CA LEU A 40 -1.22 -5.18 11.40
C LEU A 40 -0.91 -5.15 12.91
N PRO A 41 -1.23 -6.20 13.68
CA PRO A 41 -0.97 -6.21 15.13
C PRO A 41 0.53 -6.07 15.47
N ASN A 42 1.40 -6.59 14.61
CA ASN A 42 2.85 -6.54 14.79
C ASN A 42 3.50 -5.24 14.28
N ALA A 43 2.75 -4.36 13.60
CA ALA A 43 3.29 -3.09 13.13
C ALA A 43 3.47 -2.07 14.26
N THR A 44 2.70 -2.22 15.34
CA THR A 44 2.77 -1.37 16.53
C THR A 44 4.12 -1.44 17.24
N THR A 45 4.87 -2.56 17.09
CA THR A 45 6.21 -2.72 17.68
C THR A 45 7.31 -2.05 16.84
N ALA A 46 7.04 -1.67 15.59
CA ALA A 46 8.02 -1.03 14.73
C ALA A 46 8.07 0.49 14.96
N LYS A 47 9.29 1.07 15.01
CA LYS A 47 9.45 2.54 15.14
C LYS A 47 8.85 3.32 13.97
N THR A 48 8.82 2.75 12.76
CA THR A 48 8.31 3.42 11.53
C THR A 48 7.62 2.41 10.59
N PRO A 49 6.41 1.92 10.94
CA PRO A 49 5.71 0.90 10.16
C PRO A 49 5.39 1.35 8.73
N GLN A 50 5.18 2.65 8.51
CA GLN A 50 4.94 3.24 7.18
C GLN A 50 6.16 3.08 6.26
N LYS A 51 7.37 3.33 6.76
CA LYS A 51 8.62 3.15 6.00
C LYS A 51 8.88 1.67 5.74
N SER A 52 8.66 0.80 6.73
CA SER A 52 8.79 -0.65 6.56
C SER A 52 7.81 -1.19 5.51
N MET A 53 6.56 -0.72 5.52
CA MET A 53 5.57 -1.09 4.51
C MET A 53 5.98 -0.63 3.11
N GLN A 54 6.43 0.62 2.97
CA GLN A 54 6.90 1.15 1.68
C GLN A 54 8.09 0.37 1.13
N ALA A 55 9.09 0.07 1.97
CA ALA A 55 10.27 -0.68 1.57
C ALA A 55 9.90 -2.10 1.11
N ARG A 56 9.01 -2.77 1.84
CA ARG A 56 8.51 -4.12 1.52
C ARG A 56 7.72 -4.15 0.22
N LEU A 57 6.79 -3.22 0.02
CA LEU A 57 6.06 -3.10 -1.24
C LEU A 57 7.00 -2.84 -2.41
N SER A 58 7.95 -1.93 -2.24
CA SER A 58 8.94 -1.60 -3.27
C SER A 58 9.84 -2.78 -3.61
N MET A 59 10.36 -3.49 -2.60
CA MET A 59 11.15 -4.72 -2.82
C MET A 59 10.33 -5.82 -3.46
N HIS A 60 9.07 -6.01 -3.08
CA HIS A 60 8.20 -7.01 -3.67
C HIS A 60 7.95 -6.71 -5.16
N ILE A 61 7.64 -5.45 -5.48
CA ILE A 61 7.47 -5.00 -6.87
C ILE A 61 8.78 -5.15 -7.65
N LEU A 62 9.92 -4.79 -7.06
CA LEU A 62 11.22 -4.92 -7.71
C LEU A 62 11.61 -6.39 -7.97
N ARG A 63 11.35 -7.27 -7.00
CA ARG A 63 11.68 -8.71 -7.08
C ARG A 63 10.74 -9.49 -8.01
N LYS A 64 9.45 -9.18 -7.98
CA LYS A 64 8.43 -9.90 -8.75
C LYS A 64 8.11 -9.25 -10.09
N GLY A 65 8.39 -7.96 -10.25
CA GLY A 65 8.12 -7.19 -11.47
C GLY A 65 6.69 -7.37 -11.95
N SER A 66 6.55 -7.93 -13.16
CA SER A 66 5.26 -8.21 -13.81
C SER A 66 4.41 -9.26 -13.09
N GLN A 67 5.02 -10.13 -12.28
CA GLN A 67 4.31 -11.12 -11.45
C GLN A 67 3.86 -10.56 -10.09
N SER A 68 4.16 -9.28 -9.79
CA SER A 68 3.73 -8.65 -8.55
C SER A 68 2.22 -8.40 -8.57
N THR A 69 1.53 -8.82 -7.51
CA THR A 69 0.14 -8.45 -7.23
C THR A 69 -0.03 -6.95 -7.00
N PHE A 70 1.04 -6.29 -6.54
CA PHE A 70 1.10 -4.85 -6.34
C PHE A 70 1.72 -4.16 -7.55
N VAL A 71 1.21 -2.98 -7.85
CA VAL A 71 1.75 -2.08 -8.86
C VAL A 71 1.95 -0.70 -8.24
N ARG A 72 2.96 0.02 -8.73
CA ARG A 72 3.19 1.41 -8.37
C ARG A 72 2.56 2.29 -9.44
N THR A 73 1.50 3.01 -9.09
CA THR A 73 0.80 3.92 -10.01
C THR A 73 1.46 5.30 -10.06
N SER A 74 2.07 5.74 -8.95
CA SER A 74 2.77 7.03 -8.85
C SER A 74 3.83 7.00 -7.74
N ALA A 75 4.63 8.06 -7.61
CA ALA A 75 5.60 8.20 -6.54
C ALA A 75 4.91 8.05 -5.16
N GLY A 76 5.20 6.95 -4.46
CA GLY A 76 4.63 6.66 -3.14
C GLY A 76 3.20 6.11 -3.12
N ARG A 77 2.56 5.86 -4.28
CA ARG A 77 1.21 5.27 -4.38
C ARG A 77 1.25 3.86 -4.95
N PHE A 78 0.51 2.96 -4.30
CA PHE A 78 0.45 1.55 -4.61
C PHE A 78 -1.00 1.13 -4.83
N GLN A 79 -1.21 0.18 -5.73
CA GLN A 79 -2.52 -0.41 -6.00
C GLN A 79 -2.37 -1.90 -6.31
N LEU A 80 -3.48 -2.64 -6.24
CA LEU A 80 -3.54 -4.00 -6.76
C LEU A 80 -3.65 -4.00 -8.29
N ARG A 81 -2.88 -4.88 -8.92
CA ARG A 81 -2.98 -5.16 -10.36
C ARG A 81 -4.38 -5.66 -10.74
N ALA A 82 -5.01 -6.44 -9.87
CA ALA A 82 -6.38 -6.92 -10.06
C ALA A 82 -7.39 -5.77 -10.15
N SER A 83 -7.22 -4.73 -9.33
CA SER A 83 -8.10 -3.55 -9.35
C SER A 83 -7.91 -2.69 -10.60
N LEU A 84 -6.70 -2.59 -11.16
CA LEU A 84 -6.48 -1.86 -12.42
C LEU A 84 -7.21 -2.48 -13.61
N LYS A 85 -7.28 -3.81 -13.67
CA LYS A 85 -8.01 -4.51 -14.74
C LYS A 85 -9.51 -4.19 -14.75
N ALA A 86 -10.06 -3.75 -13.61
CA ALA A 86 -11.45 -3.33 -13.48
C ALA A 86 -11.67 -1.83 -13.75
N VAL A 87 -10.61 -1.05 -13.97
CA VAL A 87 -10.67 0.43 -14.14
C VAL A 87 -10.51 0.85 -15.60
N ASP A 88 -10.21 -0.07 -16.52
CA ASP A 88 -10.07 0.21 -17.97
C ASP A 88 -11.34 0.82 -18.59
N GLU A 89 -12.49 0.75 -17.90
CA GLU A 89 -13.77 1.34 -18.32
C GLU A 89 -14.13 2.69 -17.65
N ARG A 90 -13.30 3.27 -16.77
CA ARG A 90 -13.61 4.57 -16.15
C ARG A 90 -12.67 5.69 -16.62
N PRO A 91 -13.21 6.85 -17.04
CA PRO A 91 -12.38 8.01 -17.35
C PRO A 91 -11.54 8.39 -16.12
N ILE A 92 -10.26 8.63 -16.37
CA ILE A 92 -9.26 9.14 -15.44
C ILE A 92 -9.67 10.54 -14.92
N GLU A 93 -10.51 10.58 -13.89
CA GLU A 93 -10.71 11.79 -13.10
C GLU A 93 -9.48 12.03 -12.22
N SER A 94 -8.72 13.05 -12.64
CA SER A 94 -7.79 13.89 -11.89
C SER A 94 -7.49 13.45 -10.46
N PHE A 95 -6.32 12.86 -10.26
CA PHE A 95 -5.75 12.66 -8.92
C PHE A 95 -5.51 14.03 -8.28
N ASP A 96 -6.39 14.36 -7.34
CA ASP A 96 -6.44 15.59 -6.58
C ASP A 96 -5.05 16.11 -6.18
N ARG A 97 -4.74 17.24 -6.80
CA ARG A 97 -3.61 18.11 -6.53
C ARG A 97 -3.99 18.98 -5.34
N ASN A 98 -4.13 18.43 -4.13
CA ASN A 98 -4.09 19.26 -2.92
C ASN A 98 -3.94 18.46 -1.63
N MET A 99 -2.79 18.55 -0.97
CA MET A 99 -2.70 18.32 0.48
C MET A 99 -1.91 19.48 1.06
N HIS A 100 -2.65 20.52 1.44
CA HIS A 100 -2.19 21.65 2.24
C HIS A 100 -1.36 21.14 3.42
N ARG A 101 -0.08 21.51 3.46
CA ARG A 101 0.60 21.77 4.73
C ARG A 101 0.70 23.28 4.90
N GLU A 102 -0.43 23.89 5.25
CA GLU A 102 -0.39 25.02 6.17
C GLU A 102 0.05 24.47 7.52
N ARG A 103 1.17 24.97 8.03
CA ARG A 103 1.35 25.13 9.47
C ARG A 103 1.90 26.54 9.66
N ALA A 104 1.10 27.31 10.40
CA ALA A 104 1.33 28.64 10.91
C ALA A 104 2.63 28.76 11.73
#